data_AF-A0A7V6I217-F1
#
_entry.id   AF-A0A7V6I217-F1
#
_cell.length_a   1.000
_cell.length_b   1.000
_cell.length_c   1.000
_cell.angle_alpha   90.00
_cell.angle_beta   90.00
_cell.angle_gamma   90.00
#
_symmetry.space_group_name_H-M   'P 1'
#
loop_
_entity.id
_entity.type
_entity.pdbx_description
1 polymer ?
#
loop_
_entity_poly.entity_id
_entity_poly.type
_entity_poly.pdbx_seq_one_letter_code
_entity_poly.pdbx_strand_id
1 'polypeptide(L)'
;MMASLKLLFGWIPSTSKIEETEKALVTEYEKLNTFSQSETLKKYSDLKELVTSSDFLRKKKEIESLNYKDSEIFSREKEFNSMVKSKEMTLYFKTLASSELKDFQKMDGSGKIADFEKLGEEINSFDFKQKMKSKEFKGSADSKKLEEYKYLRKSDEIKGYYKFKKSKAYTNFLNIDGSAKLSRF
;
A
#
# COMPACT_ATOMS: atom_id res chain seq x y z
N MET A 1 -18.85 54.91 -58.02
CA MET A 1 -19.39 55.65 -56.86
C MET A 1 -20.88 55.39 -56.79
N MET A 2 -21.38 54.68 -55.77
CA MET A 2 -22.81 54.66 -55.49
C MET A 2 -23.15 55.90 -54.64
N ALA A 3 -23.84 56.87 -55.21
CA ALA A 3 -24.42 57.96 -54.42
C ALA A 3 -25.44 57.36 -53.44
N SER A 4 -25.40 57.77 -52.17
CA SER A 4 -26.32 57.24 -51.16
C SER A 4 -27.76 57.65 -51.50
N LEU A 5 -28.74 56.75 -51.28
CA LEU A 5 -30.16 57.01 -51.56
C LEU A 5 -30.67 58.34 -50.94
N LYS A 6 -30.08 58.75 -49.82
CA LYS A 6 -30.40 60.02 -49.12
C LYS A 6 -30.04 61.27 -49.95
N LEU A 7 -28.96 61.22 -50.72
CA LEU A 7 -28.56 62.29 -51.64
C LEU A 7 -29.48 62.37 -52.86
N LEU A 8 -29.89 61.22 -53.41
CA LEU A 8 -30.80 61.14 -54.57
C LEU A 8 -32.21 61.67 -54.28
N PHE A 9 -32.70 61.53 -53.04
CA PHE A 9 -34.03 62.00 -52.62
C PHE A 9 -34.02 63.34 -51.85
N GLY A 10 -32.89 64.07 -51.82
CA GLY A 10 -32.81 65.40 -51.19
C GLY A 10 -32.91 65.42 -49.66
N TRP A 11 -32.82 64.26 -49.00
CA TRP A 11 -32.78 64.14 -47.55
C TRP A 11 -31.36 64.30 -47.04
N ILE A 12 -30.86 65.53 -47.12
CA ILE A 12 -29.55 65.90 -46.62
C ILE A 12 -29.70 66.15 -45.11
N PRO A 13 -29.03 65.37 -44.24
CA PRO A 13 -29.07 65.62 -42.80
C PRO A 13 -28.50 67.00 -42.47
N SER A 14 -28.94 67.60 -41.36
CA SER A 14 -28.38 68.87 -40.90
C SER A 14 -26.87 68.73 -40.68
N THR A 15 -26.13 69.82 -40.90
CA THR A 15 -24.67 69.87 -40.69
C THR A 15 -24.30 69.37 -39.29
N SER A 16 -25.05 69.77 -38.25
CA SER A 16 -24.85 69.28 -36.88
C SER A 16 -24.99 67.76 -36.75
N LYS A 17 -25.92 67.11 -37.48
CA LYS A 17 -26.04 65.64 -37.47
C LYS A 17 -24.85 64.97 -38.16
N ILE A 18 -24.34 65.57 -39.22
CA ILE A 18 -23.14 65.07 -39.93
C ILE A 18 -21.92 65.18 -39.00
N GLU A 19 -21.72 66.35 -38.39
CA GLU A 19 -20.63 66.61 -37.44
C GLU A 19 -20.69 65.69 -36.21
N GLU A 20 -21.89 65.44 -35.67
CA GLU A 20 -22.09 64.47 -34.58
C GLU A 20 -21.69 63.05 -35.00
N THR A 21 -22.09 62.60 -36.20
CA THR A 21 -21.70 61.28 -36.70
C THR A 21 -20.21 61.16 -36.96
N GLU A 22 -19.58 62.21 -37.47
CA GLU A 22 -18.13 62.26 -37.71
C GLU A 22 -17.36 62.22 -36.38
N LYS A 23 -17.78 63.03 -35.40
CA LYS A 23 -17.19 63.02 -34.06
C LYS A 23 -17.35 61.68 -33.35
N ALA A 24 -18.52 61.04 -33.48
CA ALA A 24 -18.75 59.69 -32.96
C ALA A 24 -17.82 58.65 -33.60
N LEU A 25 -17.64 58.72 -34.93
CA LEU A 25 -16.74 57.85 -35.68
C LEU A 25 -15.28 58.03 -35.25
N VAL A 26 -14.82 59.27 -35.08
CA VAL A 26 -13.46 59.58 -34.58
C VAL A 26 -13.28 59.04 -33.17
N THR A 27 -14.26 59.25 -32.28
CA THR A 27 -14.23 58.75 -30.91
C THR A 27 -14.15 57.23 -30.86
N GLU A 28 -14.90 56.55 -31.72
CA GLU A 28 -14.87 55.09 -31.84
C GLU A 28 -13.53 54.59 -32.38
N TYR A 29 -12.98 55.27 -33.39
CA TYR A 29 -11.65 54.97 -33.94
C TYR A 29 -10.55 55.10 -32.87
N GLU A 30 -10.57 56.16 -32.07
CA GLU A 30 -9.61 56.36 -30.97
C GLU A 30 -9.74 55.27 -29.90
N LYS A 31 -10.96 54.86 -29.55
CA LYS A 31 -11.21 53.74 -28.63
C LYS A 31 -10.67 52.42 -29.18
N LEU A 32 -10.85 52.15 -30.48
CA LEU A 32 -10.31 50.96 -31.13
C LEU A 32 -8.78 51.00 -31.17
N ASN A 33 -8.19 52.15 -31.47
CA ASN A 33 -6.74 52.31 -31.51
C ASN A 33 -6.11 52.11 -30.13
N THR A 34 -6.70 52.71 -29.09
CA THR A 34 -6.24 52.51 -27.70
C THR A 34 -6.41 51.06 -27.23
N PHE A 35 -7.51 50.39 -27.59
CA PHE A 35 -7.70 48.97 -27.31
C PHE A 35 -6.71 48.08 -28.06
N SER A 36 -6.41 48.40 -29.32
CA SER A 36 -5.43 47.66 -30.15
C SER A 36 -4.02 47.68 -29.54
N GLN A 37 -3.69 48.73 -28.79
CA GLN A 37 -2.42 48.88 -28.09
C GLN A 37 -2.50 48.46 -26.61
N SER A 38 -3.66 47.98 -26.15
CA SER A 38 -3.85 47.65 -24.75
C SER A 38 -3.08 46.39 -24.36
N GLU A 39 -2.51 46.41 -23.15
CA GLU A 39 -1.89 45.23 -22.54
C GLU A 39 -2.88 44.07 -22.40
N THR A 40 -4.18 44.35 -22.29
CA THR A 40 -5.22 43.33 -22.22
C THR A 40 -5.31 42.52 -23.52
N LEU A 41 -5.32 43.18 -24.69
CA LEU A 41 -5.37 42.49 -25.98
C LEU A 41 -4.09 41.68 -26.23
N LYS A 42 -2.95 42.22 -25.83
CA LYS A 42 -1.66 41.52 -25.90
C LYS A 42 -1.68 40.23 -25.06
N LYS A 43 -2.04 40.34 -23.77
CA LYS A 43 -2.18 39.18 -22.87
C LYS A 43 -3.18 38.14 -23.40
N TYR A 44 -4.30 38.58 -23.97
CA TYR A 44 -5.26 37.67 -24.58
C TYR A 44 -4.64 36.91 -25.75
N SER A 45 -3.89 37.60 -26.62
CA SER A 45 -3.24 36.99 -27.77
C SER A 45 -2.16 36.00 -27.34
N ASP A 46 -1.33 36.37 -26.37
CA ASP A 46 -0.29 35.50 -25.80
C ASP A 46 -0.91 34.24 -25.17
N LEU A 47 -1.98 34.39 -24.38
CA LEU A 47 -2.70 33.26 -23.80
C LEU A 47 -3.34 32.39 -24.87
N LYS A 48 -3.95 32.99 -25.90
CA LYS A 48 -4.56 32.26 -27.01
C LYS A 48 -3.52 31.43 -27.74
N GLU A 49 -2.35 32.00 -28.05
CA GLU A 49 -1.25 31.27 -28.67
C GLU A 49 -0.76 30.12 -27.77
N LEU A 50 -0.56 30.38 -26.48
CA LEU A 50 -0.14 29.37 -25.52
C LEU A 50 -1.13 28.21 -25.43
N VAL A 51 -2.42 28.46 -25.23
CA VAL A 51 -3.44 27.39 -25.03
C VAL A 51 -3.78 26.65 -26.32
N THR A 52 -3.51 27.26 -27.48
CA THR A 52 -3.68 26.61 -28.80
C THR A 52 -2.41 25.93 -29.29
N SER A 53 -1.27 26.17 -28.64
CA SER A 53 -0.01 25.51 -28.97
C SER A 53 -0.14 23.99 -28.87
N SER A 54 0.56 23.29 -29.77
CA SER A 54 0.57 21.81 -29.81
C SER A 54 1.11 21.21 -28.51
N ASP A 55 2.09 21.85 -27.89
CA ASP A 55 2.68 21.42 -26.62
C ASP A 55 1.69 21.52 -25.45
N PHE A 56 0.93 22.62 -25.35
CA PHE A 56 -0.10 22.77 -24.33
C PHE A 56 -1.21 21.74 -24.50
N LEU A 57 -1.71 21.55 -25.73
CA LEU A 57 -2.75 20.58 -26.02
C LEU A 57 -2.28 19.14 -25.76
N ARG A 58 -1.03 18.80 -26.11
CA ARG A 58 -0.42 17.50 -25.80
C ARG A 58 -0.35 17.26 -24.29
N LYS A 59 0.19 18.22 -23.53
CA LYS A 59 0.29 18.13 -22.06
C LYS A 59 -1.08 18.04 -21.40
N LYS A 60 -2.05 18.86 -21.86
CA LYS A 60 -3.43 18.80 -21.36
C LYS A 60 -4.01 17.41 -21.55
N LYS A 61 -3.91 16.86 -22.77
CA LYS A 61 -4.41 15.50 -23.06
C LYS A 61 -3.68 14.43 -22.23
N GLU A 62 -2.37 14.54 -22.06
CA GLU A 62 -1.58 13.64 -21.22
C GLU A 62 -2.10 13.66 -19.78
N ILE A 63 -2.21 14.84 -19.18
CA ILE A 63 -2.71 15.02 -17.79
C ILE A 63 -4.16 14.52 -17.66
N GLU A 64 -5.05 14.88 -18.58
CA GLU A 64 -6.45 14.44 -18.56
C GLU A 64 -6.59 12.92 -18.76
N SER A 65 -5.61 12.27 -19.42
CA SER A 65 -5.59 10.82 -19.57
C SER A 65 -5.05 10.07 -18.36
N LEU A 66 -4.36 10.75 -17.43
CA LEU A 66 -3.86 10.12 -16.21
C LEU A 66 -5.04 9.72 -15.31
N ASN A 67 -5.20 8.43 -15.09
CA ASN A 67 -6.18 7.88 -14.18
C ASN A 67 -5.48 7.14 -13.05
N TYR A 68 -5.74 7.52 -11.80
CA TYR A 68 -5.20 6.84 -10.64
C TYR A 68 -5.55 5.34 -10.64
N LYS A 69 -6.80 5.00 -10.97
CA LYS A 69 -7.29 3.61 -10.92
C LYS A 69 -6.63 2.69 -11.93
N ASP A 70 -6.11 3.24 -13.02
CA ASP A 70 -5.41 2.49 -14.07
C ASP A 70 -3.88 2.56 -13.88
N SER A 71 -3.42 3.27 -12.86
CA SER A 71 -1.99 3.41 -12.57
C SER A 71 -1.40 2.15 -11.93
N GLU A 72 -0.11 1.96 -12.15
CA GLU A 72 0.66 0.91 -11.48
C GLU A 72 0.66 1.09 -9.96
N ILE A 73 0.69 2.34 -9.49
CA ILE A 73 0.69 2.68 -8.06
C ILE A 73 -0.59 2.16 -7.39
N PHE A 74 -1.76 2.38 -7.99
CA PHE A 74 -3.02 1.85 -7.46
C PHE A 74 -3.04 0.32 -7.41
N SER A 75 -2.48 -0.34 -8.43
CA SER A 75 -2.36 -1.81 -8.45
C SER A 75 -1.49 -2.32 -7.31
N ARG A 76 -0.33 -1.68 -7.07
CA ARG A 76 0.57 -2.00 -5.96
C ARG A 76 -0.06 -1.72 -4.60
N GLU A 77 -0.73 -0.59 -4.44
CA GLU A 77 -1.47 -0.26 -3.21
C GLU A 77 -2.56 -1.30 -2.91
N LYS A 78 -3.31 -1.72 -3.94
CA LYS A 78 -4.34 -2.76 -3.80
C LYS A 78 -3.73 -4.11 -3.41
N GLU A 79 -2.62 -4.51 -4.02
CA GLU A 79 -1.90 -5.74 -3.66
C GLU A 79 -1.44 -5.67 -2.20
N PHE A 80 -0.78 -4.58 -1.79
CA PHE A 80 -0.34 -4.35 -0.42
C PHE A 80 -1.49 -4.43 0.59
N ASN A 81 -2.58 -3.70 0.34
CA ASN A 81 -3.76 -3.70 1.20
C ASN A 81 -4.40 -5.09 1.31
N SER A 82 -4.38 -5.88 0.24
CA SER A 82 -4.86 -7.27 0.27
C SER A 82 -3.93 -8.17 1.09
N MET A 83 -2.62 -7.96 1.00
CA MET A 83 -1.61 -8.72 1.71
C MET A 83 -1.65 -8.45 3.21
N VAL A 84 -1.78 -7.18 3.62
CA VAL A 84 -1.98 -6.77 5.02
C VAL A 84 -3.19 -7.47 5.64
N LYS A 85 -4.28 -7.60 4.88
CA LYS A 85 -5.52 -8.25 5.34
C LYS A 85 -5.50 -9.78 5.24
N SER A 86 -4.47 -10.36 4.64
CA SER A 86 -4.37 -11.81 4.51
C SER A 86 -4.25 -12.46 5.88
N LYS A 87 -4.92 -13.61 6.05
CA LYS A 87 -4.92 -14.33 7.32
C LYS A 87 -3.50 -14.81 7.68
N GLU A 88 -2.71 -15.17 6.68
CA GLU A 88 -1.33 -15.61 6.83
C GLU A 88 -0.44 -14.49 7.38
N MET A 89 -0.49 -13.28 6.81
CA MET A 89 0.32 -12.15 7.31
C MET A 89 -0.16 -11.67 8.68
N THR A 90 -1.48 -11.60 8.88
CA THR A 90 -2.04 -11.26 10.19
C THR A 90 -1.58 -12.25 11.26
N LEU A 91 -1.63 -13.56 10.97
CA LEU A 91 -1.18 -14.60 11.88
C LEU A 91 0.34 -14.54 12.09
N TYR A 92 1.11 -14.25 11.05
CA TYR A 92 2.56 -14.08 11.14
C TYR A 92 2.93 -12.97 12.12
N PHE A 93 2.43 -11.74 11.92
CA PHE A 93 2.75 -10.63 12.81
C PHE A 93 2.23 -10.84 14.24
N LYS A 94 1.06 -11.48 14.40
CA LYS A 94 0.58 -11.90 15.72
C LYS A 94 1.50 -12.90 16.41
N THR A 95 2.02 -13.88 15.66
CA THR A 95 2.95 -14.89 16.19
C THR A 95 4.30 -14.26 16.52
N LEU A 96 4.80 -13.38 15.66
CA LEU A 96 6.04 -12.64 15.86
C LEU A 96 6.01 -11.80 17.15
N ALA A 97 4.88 -11.16 17.44
CA ALA A 97 4.68 -10.37 18.66
C ALA A 97 4.30 -11.18 19.90
N SER A 98 4.08 -12.51 19.76
CA SER A 98 3.57 -13.34 20.86
C SER A 98 4.65 -13.70 21.88
N SER A 99 4.25 -13.79 23.15
CA SER A 99 5.09 -14.37 24.22
C SER A 99 5.46 -15.83 23.93
N GLU A 100 4.56 -16.56 23.29
CA GLU A 100 4.68 -17.97 22.99
C GLU A 100 5.84 -18.27 22.05
N LEU A 101 6.04 -17.44 21.00
CA LEU A 101 7.20 -17.56 20.12
C LEU A 101 8.50 -17.26 20.89
N LYS A 102 8.52 -16.22 21.72
CA LYS A 102 9.69 -15.84 22.52
C LYS A 102 10.07 -16.95 23.50
N ASP A 103 9.10 -17.52 24.19
CA ASP A 103 9.35 -18.59 25.15
C ASP A 103 9.70 -19.91 24.45
N PHE A 104 9.10 -20.19 23.29
CA PHE A 104 9.52 -21.28 22.43
C PHE A 104 10.99 -21.14 22.03
N GLN A 105 11.41 -19.98 21.51
CA GLN A 105 12.80 -19.73 21.08
C GLN A 105 13.83 -19.86 22.22
N LYS A 106 13.46 -19.49 23.45
CA LYS A 106 14.34 -19.69 24.62
C LYS A 106 14.50 -21.16 24.99
N MET A 107 13.46 -21.97 24.80
CA MET A 107 13.47 -23.38 25.18
C MET A 107 13.95 -24.28 24.05
N ASP A 108 13.75 -23.89 22.81
CA ASP A 108 14.24 -24.60 21.63
C ASP A 108 15.77 -24.63 21.65
N GLY A 109 16.35 -25.82 21.65
CA GLY A 109 17.80 -26.01 21.83
C GLY A 109 18.32 -25.83 23.27
N SER A 110 17.44 -25.59 24.26
CA SER A 110 17.86 -25.54 25.67
C SER A 110 18.24 -26.92 26.20
N GLY A 111 19.14 -26.96 27.19
CA GLY A 111 19.51 -28.21 27.88
C GLY A 111 18.31 -28.93 28.48
N LYS A 112 17.30 -28.20 28.96
CA LYS A 112 16.07 -28.77 29.52
C LYS A 112 15.27 -29.59 28.51
N ILE A 113 15.14 -29.10 27.27
CA ILE A 113 14.47 -29.87 26.20
C ILE A 113 15.34 -31.05 25.78
N ALA A 114 16.64 -30.85 25.62
CA ALA A 114 17.57 -31.91 25.25
C ALA A 114 17.59 -33.07 26.27
N ASP A 115 17.60 -32.76 27.57
CA ASP A 115 17.59 -33.74 28.64
C ASP A 115 16.25 -34.47 28.71
N PHE A 116 15.13 -33.76 28.50
CA PHE A 116 13.80 -34.38 28.40
C PHE A 116 13.69 -35.33 27.20
N GLU A 117 14.22 -34.94 26.04
CA GLU A 117 14.26 -35.77 24.83
C GLU A 117 15.11 -37.03 25.05
N LYS A 118 16.34 -36.87 25.57
CA LYS A 118 17.22 -38.01 25.93
C LYS A 118 16.57 -38.96 26.93
N LEU A 119 15.93 -38.44 27.97
CA LEU A 119 15.22 -39.25 28.95
C LEU A 119 14.06 -40.01 28.30
N GLY A 120 13.36 -39.37 27.36
CA GLY A 120 12.33 -40.00 26.53
C GLY A 120 12.88 -41.12 25.65
N GLU A 121 14.04 -40.93 25.02
CA GLU A 121 14.72 -41.95 24.22
C GLU A 121 15.14 -43.15 25.08
N GLU A 122 15.76 -42.89 26.24
CA GLU A 122 16.15 -43.93 27.20
C GLU A 122 14.95 -44.75 27.63
N ILE A 123 13.85 -44.11 28.02
CA ILE A 123 12.63 -44.80 28.48
C ILE A 123 11.95 -45.60 27.37
N ASN A 124 12.04 -45.13 26.12
CA ASN A 124 11.47 -45.81 24.97
C ASN A 124 12.37 -46.93 24.41
N SER A 125 13.63 -47.02 24.86
CA SER A 125 14.58 -48.04 24.44
C SER A 125 14.11 -49.45 24.79
N PHE A 126 14.58 -50.43 24.02
CA PHE A 126 14.26 -51.84 24.24
C PHE A 126 14.77 -52.32 25.60
N ASP A 127 16.00 -51.96 25.96
CA ASP A 127 16.63 -52.39 27.21
C ASP A 127 15.87 -51.85 28.43
N PHE A 128 15.48 -50.58 28.41
CA PHE A 128 14.67 -50.00 29.49
C PHE A 128 13.30 -50.69 29.59
N LYS A 129 12.67 -51.00 28.46
CA LYS A 129 11.42 -51.77 28.41
C LYS A 129 11.56 -53.19 28.93
N GLN A 130 12.71 -53.83 28.76
CA GLN A 130 12.98 -55.13 29.38
C GLN A 130 13.13 -55.01 30.89
N LYS A 131 13.90 -54.02 31.36
CA LYS A 131 14.06 -53.75 32.80
C LYS A 131 12.73 -53.47 33.49
N MET A 132 11.80 -52.77 32.84
CA MET A 132 10.44 -52.52 33.38
C MET A 132 9.64 -53.79 33.71
N LYS A 133 9.97 -54.94 33.10
CA LYS A 133 9.29 -56.22 33.36
C LYS A 133 9.89 -56.98 34.54
N SER A 134 11.05 -56.57 35.05
CA SER A 134 11.70 -57.24 36.18
C SER A 134 11.02 -56.86 37.50
N LYS A 135 11.07 -57.77 38.49
CA LYS A 135 10.55 -57.50 39.85
C LYS A 135 11.35 -56.42 40.58
N GLU A 136 12.63 -56.26 40.22
CA GLU A 136 13.57 -55.30 40.80
C GLU A 136 13.37 -53.88 40.27
N PHE A 137 12.57 -53.70 39.21
CA PHE A 137 12.31 -52.38 38.65
C PHE A 137 11.70 -51.44 39.70
N LYS A 138 10.75 -51.93 40.49
CA LYS A 138 10.06 -51.13 41.50
C LYS A 138 11.04 -50.71 42.61
N GLY A 139 11.32 -49.42 42.69
CA GLY A 139 12.29 -48.85 43.64
C GLY A 139 13.70 -48.66 43.09
N SER A 140 13.98 -49.13 41.88
CA SER A 140 15.25 -48.90 41.19
C SER A 140 15.44 -47.43 40.76
N ALA A 141 16.67 -47.07 40.39
CA ALA A 141 16.97 -45.78 39.75
C ALA A 141 16.19 -45.59 38.44
N ASP A 142 16.02 -46.65 37.65
CA ASP A 142 15.28 -46.62 36.38
C ASP A 142 13.78 -46.34 36.61
N SER A 143 13.19 -46.87 37.68
CA SER A 143 11.81 -46.51 38.05
C SER A 143 11.68 -45.04 38.43
N LYS A 144 12.68 -44.42 39.07
CA LYS A 144 12.66 -42.98 39.38
C LYS A 144 12.73 -42.14 38.10
N LYS A 145 13.62 -42.51 37.16
CA LYS A 145 13.70 -41.88 35.83
C LYS A 145 12.37 -41.92 35.06
N LEU A 146 11.66 -43.05 35.12
CA LEU A 146 10.35 -43.17 34.50
C LEU A 146 9.32 -42.20 35.10
N GLU A 147 9.29 -42.08 36.43
CA GLU A 147 8.39 -41.14 37.10
C GLU A 147 8.76 -39.68 36.84
N GLU A 148 10.05 -39.35 36.80
CA GLU A 148 10.55 -38.04 36.40
C GLU A 148 10.10 -37.66 34.99
N TYR A 149 10.26 -38.56 34.01
CA TYR A 149 9.78 -38.32 32.65
C TYR A 149 8.26 -38.10 32.59
N LYS A 150 7.48 -38.92 33.30
CA LYS A 150 6.03 -38.76 33.38
C LYS A 150 5.64 -37.41 34.00
N TYR A 151 6.39 -36.96 35.00
CA TYR A 151 6.20 -35.66 35.65
C TYR A 151 6.55 -34.52 34.68
N LEU A 152 7.74 -34.53 34.08
CA LEU A 152 8.20 -33.52 33.12
C LEU A 152 7.28 -33.43 31.89
N ARG A 153 6.83 -34.57 31.35
CA ARG A 153 5.87 -34.61 30.24
C ARG A 153 4.53 -33.98 30.60
N LYS A 154 4.19 -33.93 31.88
CA LYS A 154 2.98 -33.28 32.39
C LYS A 154 3.18 -31.81 32.74
N SER A 155 4.42 -31.30 32.77
CA SER A 155 4.67 -29.90 33.08
C SER A 155 4.14 -28.99 31.97
N ASP A 156 3.65 -27.81 32.36
CA ASP A 156 3.05 -26.87 31.42
C ASP A 156 4.07 -26.29 30.45
N GLU A 157 5.34 -26.18 30.86
CA GLU A 157 6.44 -25.73 30.01
C GLU A 157 6.68 -26.72 28.86
N ILE A 158 6.90 -28.01 29.16
CA ILE A 158 7.15 -29.03 28.13
C ILE A 158 5.93 -29.19 27.24
N LYS A 159 4.72 -29.22 27.81
CA LYS A 159 3.47 -29.26 27.03
C LYS A 159 3.34 -28.05 26.12
N GLY A 160 3.59 -26.85 26.64
CA GLY A 160 3.50 -25.59 25.92
C GLY A 160 4.43 -25.56 24.72
N TYR A 161 5.69 -25.94 24.92
CA TYR A 161 6.69 -26.05 23.85
C TYR A 161 6.23 -26.96 22.72
N TYR A 162 5.89 -28.22 23.03
CA TYR A 162 5.48 -29.17 21.98
C TYR A 162 4.13 -28.83 21.35
N LYS A 163 3.22 -28.17 22.09
CA LYS A 163 1.97 -27.65 21.55
C LYS A 163 2.22 -26.52 20.56
N PHE A 164 3.10 -25.57 20.90
CA PHE A 164 3.45 -24.47 20.02
C PHE A 164 4.24 -24.93 18.79
N LYS A 165 5.20 -25.84 18.96
CA LYS A 165 5.98 -26.48 17.87
C LYS A 165 5.09 -27.12 16.81
N LYS A 166 3.93 -27.67 17.21
CA LYS A 166 2.94 -28.31 16.33
C LYS A 166 1.81 -27.38 15.88
N SER A 167 1.85 -26.11 16.29
CA SER A 167 0.76 -25.17 16.04
C SER A 167 0.80 -24.64 14.61
N LYS A 168 -0.39 -24.32 14.06
CA LYS A 168 -0.50 -23.64 12.77
C LYS A 168 0.17 -22.26 12.77
N ALA A 169 0.24 -21.61 13.93
CA ALA A 169 0.91 -20.32 14.09
C ALA A 169 2.41 -20.45 13.83
N TYR A 170 3.08 -21.44 14.42
CA TYR A 170 4.50 -21.69 14.20
C TYR A 170 4.79 -22.18 12.78
N THR A 171 3.96 -23.06 12.21
CA THR A 171 4.09 -23.44 10.79
C THR A 171 3.96 -22.24 9.86
N ASN A 172 2.98 -21.37 10.10
CA ASN A 172 2.83 -20.13 9.33
C ASN A 172 4.03 -19.21 9.51
N PHE A 173 4.55 -19.10 10.73
CA PHE A 173 5.77 -18.34 11.01
C PHE A 173 6.94 -18.82 10.15
N LEU A 174 7.26 -20.11 10.17
CA LEU A 174 8.35 -20.68 9.37
C LEU A 174 8.17 -20.50 7.85
N ASN A 175 6.92 -20.50 7.37
CA ASN A 175 6.64 -20.31 5.94
C ASN A 175 6.76 -18.87 5.47
N ILE A 176 6.56 -17.89 6.37
CA ILE A 176 6.54 -16.46 6.04
C ILE A 176 7.86 -15.78 6.41
N ASP A 177 8.48 -16.18 7.51
CA ASP A 177 9.75 -15.64 7.96
C ASP A 177 10.84 -15.89 6.90
N GLY A 178 11.50 -14.81 6.46
CA GLY A 178 12.46 -14.86 5.36
C GLY A 178 11.89 -15.16 3.95
N SER A 179 10.56 -15.24 3.80
CA SER A 179 9.94 -15.50 2.50
C SER A 179 9.98 -14.29 1.56
N ALA A 180 10.02 -14.53 0.24
CA ALA A 180 9.88 -13.46 -0.75
C ALA A 180 8.55 -12.68 -0.61
N LYS A 181 7.51 -13.33 -0.08
CA LYS A 181 6.23 -12.68 0.21
C LYS A 181 6.39 -11.61 1.29
N LEU A 182 7.16 -11.89 2.34
CA LEU A 182 7.48 -10.91 3.37
C LEU A 182 8.40 -9.80 2.84
N SER A 183 9.35 -10.11 1.95
CA SER A 183 10.20 -9.08 1.33
C SER A 183 9.45 -8.09 0.43
N ARG A 184 8.26 -8.47 -0.05
CA ARG A 184 7.36 -7.59 -0.83
C ARG A 184 6.41 -6.78 0.07
N PHE A 185 6.39 -7.05 1.38
CA PHE A 185 5.61 -6.34 2.39
C PHE A 185 6.38 -5.10 2.86
#